data_AF-A0A8H3FWA3-F1
#
_entry.id   AF-A0A8H3FWA3-F1
#
_cell.length_a   1.000
_cell.length_b   1.000
_cell.length_c   1.000
_cell.angle_alpha   90.00
_cell.angle_beta   90.00
_cell.angle_gamma   90.00
#
_symmetry.space_group_name_H-M   'P 1'
#
loop_
_entity.id
_entity.type
_entity.pdbx_description
1 polymer ?
#
loop_
_entity_poly.entity_id
_entity_poly.type
_entity_poly.pdbx_seq_one_letter_code
_entity_poly.pdbx_strand_id
1 'polypeptide(L)'
;MEELLSPAGVISMLLPIRTTLVHLHITDSTPENAISDPAAWQWRGHDGSRSDFSEFIALEHLRIPSTCFFPSGDPTVERDPISSLLPHSLKHLQIEFEANASLLYKSTDIKAVSSRPDGFQSADEGNIELKYLYPLPADTYAWLTETIRHIGDFCPRLKRIEIIEKQAMWELYWWDLVLWDPLPEDLQAVALAERIELEIIIRYLHLETGQIHPHSQFPEDVRLIQDAS
;
A
#
# COMPACT_ATOMS: atom_id res chain seq x y z
N MET A 1 -8.60 20.56 -20.84
CA MET A 1 -7.94 20.76 -19.54
C MET A 1 -8.62 19.78 -18.62
N GLU A 2 -7.94 18.70 -18.27
CA GLU A 2 -8.48 17.72 -17.31
C GLU A 2 -8.29 18.33 -15.92
N GLU A 3 -9.39 18.54 -15.21
CA GLU A 3 -9.35 19.02 -13.83
C GLU A 3 -8.95 17.83 -12.95
N LEU A 4 -7.70 17.88 -12.49
CA LEU A 4 -7.14 16.84 -11.63
C LEU A 4 -7.75 16.98 -10.24
N LEU A 5 -8.54 15.99 -9.83
CA LEU A 5 -9.18 15.98 -8.52
C LEU A 5 -8.15 15.65 -7.45
N SER A 6 -8.15 16.40 -6.35
CA SER A 6 -7.41 16.03 -5.15
C SER A 6 -8.16 14.97 -4.33
N PRO A 7 -7.51 14.28 -3.37
CA PRO A 7 -8.20 13.33 -2.49
C PRO A 7 -9.46 13.91 -1.80
N ALA A 8 -9.39 15.14 -1.29
CA ALA A 8 -10.56 15.83 -0.72
C ALA A 8 -11.59 16.23 -1.80
N GLY A 9 -11.15 16.55 -3.02
CA GLY A 9 -12.03 16.78 -4.16
C GLY A 9 -12.88 15.55 -4.50
N VAL A 10 -12.27 14.36 -4.50
CA VAL A 10 -12.98 13.09 -4.71
C VAL A 10 -14.03 12.87 -3.63
N ILE A 11 -13.70 13.10 -2.35
CA ILE A 11 -14.67 13.01 -1.25
C ILE A 11 -15.84 13.97 -1.46
N SER A 12 -15.56 15.22 -1.81
CA SER A 12 -16.58 16.25 -2.02
C SER A 12 -17.60 15.84 -3.08
N MET A 13 -17.16 15.14 -4.13
CA MET A 13 -18.05 14.60 -5.17
C MET A 13 -18.92 13.44 -4.68
N LEU A 14 -18.46 12.67 -3.70
CA LEU A 14 -19.16 11.51 -3.14
C LEU A 14 -20.09 11.86 -1.97
N LEU A 15 -19.94 13.05 -1.35
CA LEU A 15 -20.79 13.49 -0.24
C LEU A 15 -22.29 13.37 -0.48
N PRO A 16 -22.87 13.63 -1.68
CA PRO A 16 -24.30 13.47 -1.90
C PRO A 16 -24.82 12.04 -1.72
N ILE A 17 -23.97 11.02 -1.85
CA ILE A 17 -24.32 9.60 -1.73
C ILE A 17 -23.75 8.95 -0.45
N ARG A 18 -23.21 9.73 0.48
CA ARG A 18 -22.54 9.24 1.70
C ARG A 18 -23.40 8.34 2.60
N THR A 19 -24.72 8.47 2.52
CA THR A 19 -25.68 7.68 3.30
C THR A 19 -26.12 6.38 2.63
N THR A 20 -25.79 6.18 1.35
CA THR A 20 -26.21 5.01 0.56
C THR A 20 -25.06 4.25 -0.08
N LEU A 21 -23.87 4.85 -0.15
CA LEU A 21 -22.68 4.23 -0.71
C LEU A 21 -22.17 3.12 0.22
N VAL A 22 -22.38 1.85 -0.18
CA VAL A 22 -21.96 0.67 0.59
C VAL A 22 -20.58 0.16 0.20
N HIS A 23 -20.26 0.26 -1.09
CA HIS A 23 -19.00 -0.19 -1.66
C HIS A 23 -18.38 0.96 -2.44
N LEU A 24 -17.14 1.30 -2.12
CA LEU A 24 -16.35 2.26 -2.87
C LEU A 24 -15.05 1.62 -3.30
N HIS A 25 -14.79 1.71 -4.60
CA HIS A 25 -13.53 1.33 -5.19
C HIS A 25 -13.00 2.51 -5.99
N ILE A 26 -11.93 3.12 -5.48
CA ILE A 26 -11.16 4.13 -6.19
C ILE A 26 -9.93 3.41 -6.74
N THR A 27 -9.67 3.61 -8.03
CA THR A 27 -8.45 3.11 -8.68
C THR A 27 -7.66 4.31 -9.16
N ASP A 28 -6.35 4.29 -8.97
CA ASP A 28 -5.48 5.19 -9.72
C ASP A 28 -5.54 4.77 -11.20
N SER A 29 -5.77 5.73 -12.09
CA SER A 29 -5.79 5.51 -13.53
C SER A 29 -4.39 5.56 -14.14
N THR A 30 -3.33 5.47 -13.30
CA THR A 30 -1.95 5.44 -13.76
C THR A 30 -1.82 4.41 -14.88
N PRO A 31 -1.49 4.83 -16.11
CA PRO A 31 -1.35 3.89 -17.20
C PRO A 31 -0.29 2.87 -16.84
N GLU A 32 -0.54 1.59 -17.12
CA GLU A 32 0.44 0.50 -16.87
C GLU A 32 1.81 0.82 -17.49
N ASN A 33 1.86 1.60 -18.57
CA ASN A 33 3.10 2.00 -19.23
C ASN A 33 3.93 3.05 -18.47
N ALA A 34 3.41 3.60 -17.37
CA ALA A 34 4.08 4.66 -16.60
C ALA A 34 5.11 4.12 -15.61
N ILE A 35 5.33 2.81 -15.59
CA ILE A 35 6.32 2.12 -14.76
C ILE A 35 7.72 2.75 -14.85
N SER A 36 8.11 3.23 -16.03
CA SER A 36 9.44 3.79 -16.28
C SER A 36 9.66 5.18 -15.64
N ASP A 37 8.60 5.86 -15.22
CA ASP A 37 8.67 7.19 -14.62
C ASP A 37 8.12 7.16 -13.19
N PRO A 38 9.00 7.16 -12.15
CA PRO A 38 8.60 7.29 -10.76
C PRO A 38 7.63 8.46 -10.50
N ALA A 39 7.74 9.56 -11.25
CA ALA A 39 6.86 10.72 -11.14
C ALA A 39 5.48 10.49 -11.75
N ALA A 40 5.30 9.45 -12.56
CA ALA A 40 4.00 9.07 -13.06
C ALA A 40 3.14 8.36 -12.01
N TRP A 41 3.75 7.76 -10.98
CA TRP A 41 3.07 7.13 -9.85
C TRP A 41 2.64 8.13 -8.77
N GLN A 42 2.96 9.41 -8.93
CA GLN A 42 2.41 10.45 -8.09
C GLN A 42 1.06 10.85 -8.65
N TRP A 43 0.03 10.88 -7.81
CA TRP A 43 -1.26 11.44 -8.16
C TRP A 43 -1.07 12.90 -8.58
N ARG A 44 -1.06 13.13 -9.90
CA ARG A 44 -0.97 14.45 -10.51
C ARG A 44 -2.25 15.19 -10.09
N GLY A 45 -2.20 16.05 -9.08
CA GLY A 45 -3.40 16.66 -8.48
C GLY A 45 -3.49 16.49 -6.96
N HIS A 46 -2.58 15.73 -6.37
CA HIS A 46 -2.46 15.67 -4.92
C HIS A 46 -2.08 17.05 -4.36
N ASP A 47 -2.95 17.64 -3.55
CA ASP A 47 -2.80 18.97 -2.92
C ASP A 47 -2.30 18.89 -1.47
N GLY A 48 -2.04 17.68 -0.98
CA GLY A 48 -1.66 17.40 0.41
C GLY A 48 -2.85 17.01 1.29
N SER A 49 -4.08 17.11 0.79
CA SER A 49 -5.28 16.67 1.49
C SER A 49 -5.33 15.15 1.64
N ARG A 50 -6.10 14.69 2.62
CA ARG A 50 -6.43 13.29 2.86
C ARG A 50 -7.92 13.09 2.61
N SER A 51 -8.29 11.93 2.08
CA SER A 51 -9.68 11.53 1.94
C SER A 51 -10.26 11.15 3.30
N ASP A 52 -11.20 11.97 3.80
CA ASP A 52 -11.95 11.70 5.02
C ASP A 52 -13.29 11.02 4.67
N PHE A 53 -13.42 9.76 5.10
CA PHE A 53 -14.61 8.93 4.92
C PHE A 53 -15.46 8.83 6.19
N SER A 54 -15.14 9.54 7.27
CA SER A 54 -15.83 9.43 8.57
C SER A 54 -17.33 9.70 8.48
N GLU A 55 -17.78 10.53 7.53
CA GLU A 55 -19.21 10.83 7.30
C GLU A 55 -19.99 9.76 6.51
N PHE A 56 -19.33 8.72 5.99
CA PHE A 56 -19.95 7.70 5.14
C PHE A 56 -20.58 6.58 5.97
N ILE A 57 -21.78 6.84 6.50
CA ILE A 57 -22.46 5.95 7.47
C ILE A 57 -22.86 4.57 6.93
N ALA A 58 -22.88 4.38 5.61
CA ALA A 58 -23.26 3.12 4.97
C ALA A 58 -22.08 2.36 4.36
N LEU A 59 -20.88 2.97 4.33
CA LEU A 59 -19.73 2.42 3.61
C LEU A 59 -19.16 1.23 4.39
N GLU A 60 -19.30 0.03 3.85
CA GLU A 60 -18.87 -1.22 4.48
C GLU A 60 -17.58 -1.76 3.83
N HIS A 61 -17.33 -1.43 2.56
CA HIS A 61 -16.16 -1.90 1.81
C HIS A 61 -15.48 -0.73 1.11
N LEU A 62 -14.21 -0.50 1.46
CA LEU A 62 -13.39 0.55 0.88
C LEU A 62 -12.12 -0.06 0.26
N ARG A 63 -11.98 0.07 -1.06
CA ARG A 63 -10.75 -0.23 -1.79
C ARG A 63 -10.22 1.07 -2.39
N ILE A 64 -9.00 1.44 -2.04
CA ILE A 64 -8.51 2.78 -2.31
C ILE A 64 -6.99 2.81 -2.50
N PRO A 65 -6.44 3.68 -3.37
CA PRO A 65 -5.01 3.89 -3.44
C PRO A 65 -4.51 4.53 -2.15
N SER A 66 -3.27 4.21 -1.75
CA SER A 66 -2.62 4.78 -0.57
C SER A 66 -2.50 6.29 -0.67
N THR A 67 -2.42 6.83 -1.89
CA THR A 67 -2.37 8.27 -2.18
C THR A 67 -3.63 9.02 -1.77
N CYS A 68 -4.75 8.35 -1.47
CA CYS A 68 -5.89 9.01 -0.82
C CYS A 68 -5.63 9.35 0.64
N PHE A 69 -4.73 8.63 1.32
CA PHE A 69 -4.44 8.83 2.74
C PHE A 69 -3.06 9.45 2.99
N PHE A 70 -2.12 9.23 2.07
CA PHE A 70 -0.72 9.60 2.23
C PHE A 70 -0.27 10.41 1.01
N PRO A 71 0.13 11.69 1.19
CA PRO A 71 0.53 12.56 0.09
C PRO A 71 1.76 12.11 -0.68
N SER A 72 2.58 11.26 -0.06
CA SER A 72 3.78 10.72 -0.68
C SER A 72 3.81 9.20 -0.54
N GLY A 73 4.18 8.52 -1.63
CA GLY A 73 4.60 7.13 -1.61
C GLY A 73 6.04 6.97 -1.11
N ASP A 74 6.75 8.03 -0.71
CA ASP A 74 8.12 7.93 -0.25
C ASP A 74 8.19 7.16 1.10
N PRO A 75 8.99 6.09 1.20
CA PRO A 75 9.15 5.32 2.43
C PRO A 75 9.82 6.08 3.57
N THR A 76 10.47 7.21 3.29
CA THR A 76 11.09 8.09 4.28
C THR A 76 10.10 9.06 4.92
N VAL A 77 8.91 9.22 4.33
CA VAL A 77 7.87 10.12 4.86
C VAL A 77 7.08 9.39 5.93
N GLU A 78 7.05 9.98 7.12
CA GLU A 78 6.22 9.51 8.23
C GLU A 78 4.75 9.49 7.82
N ARG A 79 4.07 8.39 8.14
CA ARG A 79 2.65 8.20 7.81
C ARG A 79 1.83 8.40 9.07
N ASP A 80 0.83 9.27 8.99
CA ASP A 80 -0.12 9.44 10.08
C ASP A 80 -1.10 8.25 10.13
N PRO A 81 -1.57 7.85 11.33
CA PRO A 81 -2.66 6.90 11.45
C PRO A 81 -3.91 7.37 10.68
N ILE A 82 -4.69 6.42 10.17
CA ILE A 82 -5.90 6.71 9.35
C ILE A 82 -7.20 6.39 10.06
N SER A 83 -7.17 5.85 11.29
CA SER A 83 -8.37 5.35 12.00
C SER A 83 -9.50 6.39 12.08
N SER A 84 -9.17 7.66 12.36
CA SER A 84 -10.16 8.75 12.44
C SER A 84 -10.75 9.19 11.10
N LEU A 85 -10.16 8.78 9.97
CA LEU A 85 -10.63 9.11 8.61
C LEU A 85 -11.54 8.03 8.03
N LEU A 86 -11.74 6.92 8.74
CA LEU A 86 -12.51 5.78 8.27
C LEU A 86 -13.94 5.84 8.86
N PRO A 87 -14.96 5.34 8.14
CA PRO A 87 -16.32 5.33 8.64
C PRO A 87 -16.55 4.21 9.65
N HIS A 88 -17.34 4.50 10.69
CA HIS A 88 -17.75 3.51 11.70
C HIS A 88 -18.43 2.26 11.11
N SER A 89 -19.03 2.36 9.91
CA SER A 89 -19.68 1.25 9.23
C SER A 89 -18.72 0.27 8.56
N LEU A 90 -17.45 0.64 8.39
CA LEU A 90 -16.48 -0.09 7.58
C LEU A 90 -16.25 -1.50 8.13
N LYS A 91 -16.25 -2.49 7.25
CA LYS A 91 -15.99 -3.91 7.55
C LYS A 91 -14.72 -4.42 6.92
N HIS A 92 -14.41 -3.93 5.72
CA HIS A 92 -13.23 -4.30 4.96
C HIS A 92 -12.56 -3.05 4.38
N LEU A 93 -11.27 -2.88 4.71
CA LEU A 93 -10.39 -1.87 4.16
C LEU A 93 -9.31 -2.54 3.31
N GLN A 94 -9.15 -2.08 2.07
CA GLN A 94 -8.07 -2.50 1.19
C GLN A 94 -7.33 -1.26 0.69
N ILE A 95 -6.04 -1.16 1.02
CA ILE A 95 -5.18 -0.03 0.65
C ILE A 95 -4.15 -0.50 -0.36
N GLU A 96 -4.16 0.12 -1.54
CA GLU A 96 -3.20 -0.18 -2.61
C GLU A 96 -2.06 0.81 -2.62
N PHE A 97 -0.88 0.35 -2.27
CA PHE A 97 0.37 1.06 -2.35
C PHE A 97 1.04 0.82 -3.70
N GLU A 98 1.64 1.88 -4.21
CA GLU A 98 2.44 1.83 -5.44
C GLU A 98 3.84 1.23 -5.19
N ALA A 99 4.54 0.82 -6.26
CA ALA A 99 5.79 0.06 -6.19
C ALA A 99 6.91 0.69 -5.37
N ASN A 100 6.90 2.00 -5.23
CA ASN A 100 7.93 2.73 -4.53
C ASN A 100 7.56 3.03 -3.07
N ALA A 101 6.38 2.59 -2.61
CA ALA A 101 5.93 2.75 -1.23
C ALA A 101 6.92 2.20 -0.20
N SER A 102 7.64 1.15 -0.63
CA SER A 102 8.63 0.39 0.13
C SER A 102 8.12 0.10 1.54
N LEU A 103 6.88 -0.40 1.63
CA LEU A 103 6.26 -0.76 2.90
C LEU A 103 6.99 -1.94 3.56
N LEU A 104 7.49 -2.84 2.73
CA LEU A 104 7.97 -4.15 3.16
C LEU A 104 9.49 -4.28 3.04
N TYR A 105 10.20 -3.22 2.67
CA TYR A 105 11.65 -3.20 2.57
C TYR A 105 12.14 -1.76 2.68
N LYS A 106 13.25 -1.55 3.38
CA LYS A 106 13.95 -0.27 3.38
C LYS A 106 15.17 -0.43 2.50
N SER A 107 15.11 0.08 1.28
CA SER A 107 16.27 0.07 0.40
C SER A 107 17.24 1.15 0.84
N THR A 108 18.29 0.75 1.58
CA THR A 108 19.26 1.70 2.12
C THR A 108 20.21 2.29 1.07
N ASP A 109 20.18 1.85 -0.19
CA ASP A 109 21.17 2.26 -1.19
C ASP A 109 20.68 2.25 -2.66
N ILE A 110 19.44 2.72 -2.96
CA ILE A 110 19.12 3.09 -4.36
C ILE A 110 19.70 4.48 -4.66
N LYS A 111 21.03 4.58 -4.61
CA LYS A 111 21.74 5.66 -5.33
C LYS A 111 22.20 5.23 -6.72
N ALA A 112 21.87 4.01 -7.19
CA ALA A 112 22.55 3.43 -8.35
C ALA A 112 21.68 2.64 -9.37
N VAL A 113 20.36 2.86 -9.47
CA VAL A 113 19.56 2.24 -10.56
C VAL A 113 18.77 3.26 -11.40
N SER A 114 18.94 4.56 -11.14
CA SER A 114 18.34 5.62 -11.96
C SER A 114 19.11 5.92 -13.26
N SER A 115 20.12 5.14 -13.62
CA SER A 115 20.80 5.26 -14.92
C SER A 115 20.85 3.92 -15.66
N ARG A 116 19.90 3.71 -16.57
CA ARG A 116 20.19 3.01 -17.83
C ARG A 116 19.83 3.88 -19.03
N PRO A 117 20.78 4.70 -19.51
CA PRO A 117 20.81 5.12 -20.89
C PRO A 117 21.80 4.20 -21.63
N ASP A 118 21.30 3.37 -22.56
CA ASP A 118 22.01 2.88 -23.74
C ASP A 118 23.50 2.53 -23.56
N GLY A 119 23.82 1.53 -22.73
CA GLY A 119 25.21 1.16 -22.52
C GLY A 119 25.39 0.20 -21.36
N PHE A 120 25.02 -1.06 -21.56
CA PHE A 120 25.40 -2.16 -20.68
C PHE A 120 26.90 -2.42 -20.86
N GLN A 121 27.74 -1.59 -20.25
CA GLN A 121 29.00 -2.09 -19.74
C GLN A 121 28.68 -2.60 -18.34
N SER A 122 28.84 -3.91 -18.17
CA SER A 122 29.09 -4.56 -16.89
C SER A 122 30.01 -3.65 -16.08
N ALA A 123 29.43 -2.79 -15.24
CA ALA A 123 30.17 -2.22 -14.14
C ALA A 123 30.73 -3.44 -13.40
N ASP A 124 32.05 -3.44 -13.20
CA ASP A 124 32.74 -4.39 -12.34
C ASP A 124 31.83 -4.74 -11.16
N GLU A 125 31.77 -6.04 -10.85
CA GLU A 125 31.01 -6.78 -9.83
C GLU A 125 31.01 -6.13 -8.43
N GLY A 126 30.60 -4.87 -8.35
CA GLY A 126 30.28 -4.14 -7.15
C GLY A 126 28.88 -4.58 -6.78
N ASN A 127 28.81 -5.70 -6.07
CA ASN A 127 27.62 -6.19 -5.40
C ASN A 127 26.83 -4.99 -4.86
N ILE A 128 25.73 -4.64 -5.52
CA ILE A 128 24.69 -3.84 -4.89
C ILE A 128 24.13 -4.79 -3.84
N GLU A 129 24.71 -4.72 -2.64
CA GLU A 129 24.23 -5.45 -1.50
C GLU A 129 22.89 -4.78 -1.16
N LEU A 130 21.80 -5.37 -1.66
CA LEU A 130 20.47 -5.10 -1.14
C LEU A 130 20.51 -5.56 0.32
N LYS A 131 20.94 -4.66 1.22
CA LYS A 131 20.82 -4.88 2.65
C LYS A 131 19.36 -4.78 2.99
N TYR A 132 18.68 -5.92 2.92
CA TYR A 132 17.41 -6.09 3.58
C TYR A 132 17.62 -5.80 5.06
N LEU A 133 17.11 -4.66 5.50
CA LEU A 133 17.02 -4.36 6.91
C LEU A 133 15.96 -5.28 7.51
N TYR A 134 16.36 -6.51 7.81
CA TYR A 134 15.60 -7.39 8.66
C TYR A 134 16.24 -7.41 10.06
N PRO A 135 15.47 -7.17 11.13
CA PRO A 135 14.05 -6.81 11.11
C PRO A 135 13.81 -5.41 10.55
N LEU A 136 12.66 -5.21 9.91
CA LEU A 136 12.25 -3.87 9.47
C LEU A 136 12.14 -2.94 10.68
N PRO A 137 12.69 -1.72 10.57
CA PRO A 137 12.51 -0.70 11.59
C PRO A 137 11.02 -0.46 11.91
N ALA A 138 10.66 -0.45 13.20
CA ALA A 138 9.28 -0.33 13.66
C ALA A 138 8.57 0.96 13.22
N ASP A 139 9.35 2.02 12.96
CA ASP A 139 8.87 3.28 12.38
C ASP A 139 8.21 3.09 11.01
N THR A 140 8.63 2.08 10.23
CA THR A 140 8.12 1.81 8.87
C THR A 140 6.62 1.46 8.89
N TYR A 141 6.15 0.84 9.97
CA TYR A 141 4.78 0.36 10.13
C TYR A 141 4.06 0.87 11.37
N ALA A 142 4.66 1.83 12.08
CA ALA A 142 4.07 2.45 13.26
C ALA A 142 2.66 3.00 13.00
N TRP A 143 2.44 3.58 11.81
CA TRP A 143 1.14 4.12 11.39
C TRP A 143 0.04 3.04 11.35
N LEU A 144 0.39 1.82 10.91
CA LEU A 144 -0.55 0.71 10.78
C LEU A 144 -0.83 0.13 12.16
N THR A 145 0.21 -0.06 12.98
CA THR A 145 0.05 -0.47 14.38
C THR A 145 -0.87 0.49 15.13
N GLU A 146 -0.65 1.79 14.99
CA GLU A 146 -1.46 2.81 15.67
C GLU A 146 -2.88 2.92 15.08
N THR A 147 -3.04 2.74 13.77
CA THR A 147 -4.36 2.66 13.13
C THR A 147 -5.17 1.50 13.74
N ILE A 148 -4.58 0.32 13.88
CA ILE A 148 -5.27 -0.86 14.43
C ILE A 148 -5.60 -0.63 15.91
N ARG A 149 -4.68 -0.11 16.73
CA ARG A 149 -4.94 0.19 18.15
C ARG A 149 -6.17 1.07 18.40
N HIS A 150 -6.47 1.95 17.46
CA HIS A 150 -7.60 2.88 17.59
C HIS A 150 -8.86 2.41 16.85
N ILE A 151 -8.81 1.27 16.17
CA ILE A 151 -9.91 0.87 15.29
C ILE A 151 -11.18 0.52 16.05
N GLY A 152 -11.06 0.02 17.29
CA GLY A 152 -12.22 -0.21 18.16
C GLY A 152 -13.03 1.06 18.43
N ASP A 153 -12.36 2.21 18.53
CA ASP A 153 -13.01 3.50 18.81
C ASP A 153 -13.66 4.11 17.57
N PHE A 154 -12.99 4.03 16.41
CA PHE A 154 -13.41 4.71 15.18
C PHE A 154 -14.13 3.81 14.16
N CYS A 155 -13.81 2.53 14.12
CA CYS A 155 -14.31 1.56 13.14
C CYS A 155 -14.60 0.19 13.79
N PRO A 156 -15.54 0.12 14.75
CA PRO A 156 -15.78 -1.10 15.54
C PRO A 156 -16.31 -2.29 14.73
N ARG A 157 -16.68 -2.08 13.47
CA ARG A 157 -17.15 -3.12 12.56
C ARG A 157 -16.06 -3.63 11.64
N LEU A 158 -14.87 -3.02 11.64
CA LEU A 158 -13.79 -3.42 10.77
C LEU A 158 -13.31 -4.80 11.20
N LYS A 159 -13.19 -5.70 10.23
CA LYS A 159 -12.74 -7.07 10.46
C LYS A 159 -11.49 -7.39 9.69
N ARG A 160 -11.28 -6.74 8.56
CA ARG A 160 -10.22 -7.08 7.62
C ARG A 160 -9.52 -5.83 7.09
N ILE A 161 -8.20 -5.83 7.17
CA ILE A 161 -7.33 -4.87 6.51
C ILE A 161 -6.46 -5.64 5.52
N GLU A 162 -6.56 -5.27 4.25
CA GLU A 162 -5.67 -5.72 3.18
C GLU A 162 -4.73 -4.59 2.78
N ILE A 163 -3.43 -4.84 2.86
CA ILE A 163 -2.41 -3.94 2.33
C ILE A 163 -1.84 -4.57 1.08
N ILE A 164 -2.02 -3.92 -0.07
CA ILE A 164 -1.48 -4.38 -1.35
C ILE A 164 -0.33 -3.50 -1.75
N GLU A 165 0.87 -4.04 -1.90
CA GLU A 165 1.97 -3.32 -2.54
C GLU A 165 2.14 -3.83 -3.97
N LYS A 166 1.93 -2.96 -4.97
CA LYS A 166 2.13 -3.27 -6.39
C LYS A 166 3.62 -3.16 -6.71
N GLN A 167 4.34 -4.23 -6.97
CA GLN A 167 5.74 -4.19 -7.38
C GLN A 167 5.88 -4.05 -8.90
N ALA A 168 6.71 -3.10 -9.35
CA ALA A 168 7.18 -3.02 -10.72
C ALA A 168 8.57 -3.66 -10.79
N MET A 169 8.65 -4.91 -11.25
CA MET A 169 9.90 -5.68 -11.20
C MET A 169 10.36 -6.15 -12.57
N TRP A 170 11.65 -5.96 -12.82
CA TRP A 170 12.37 -6.61 -13.92
C TRP A 170 12.64 -8.07 -13.51
N GLU A 171 12.60 -9.02 -14.45
CA GLU A 171 12.62 -10.49 -14.23
C GLU A 171 13.73 -11.06 -13.31
N LEU A 172 14.74 -10.28 -12.93
CA LEU A 172 16.00 -10.76 -12.37
C LEU A 172 16.14 -10.71 -10.84
N TYR A 173 15.13 -10.25 -10.07
CA TYR A 173 15.30 -10.04 -8.61
C TYR A 173 14.13 -10.52 -7.74
N TRP A 174 13.40 -11.53 -8.20
CA TRP A 174 12.21 -12.04 -7.50
C TRP A 174 12.53 -12.88 -6.26
N TRP A 175 13.72 -13.47 -6.17
CA TRP A 175 14.07 -14.41 -5.10
C TRP A 175 14.52 -13.75 -3.78
N ASP A 176 14.76 -12.44 -3.76
CA ASP A 176 15.31 -11.75 -2.57
C ASP A 176 14.28 -10.90 -1.79
N LEU A 177 13.01 -10.87 -2.21
CA LEU A 177 11.99 -10.13 -1.46
C LEU A 177 11.63 -10.86 -0.18
N VAL A 178 12.11 -10.33 0.94
CA VAL A 178 11.71 -10.74 2.28
C VAL A 178 10.27 -10.27 2.49
N LEU A 179 9.33 -11.19 2.29
CA LEU A 179 7.95 -11.00 2.73
C LEU A 179 7.92 -10.85 4.24
N TRP A 180 6.90 -10.19 4.75
CA TRP A 180 6.57 -10.21 6.18
C TRP A 180 6.01 -11.59 6.53
N ASP A 181 6.89 -12.58 6.52
CA ASP A 181 6.57 -13.92 6.96
C ASP A 181 7.60 -14.40 7.99
N PRO A 182 7.24 -14.39 9.28
CA PRO A 182 5.98 -13.90 9.83
C PRO A 182 5.90 -12.35 9.85
N LEU A 183 4.68 -11.80 10.01
CA LEU A 183 4.47 -10.37 10.33
C LEU A 183 5.31 -9.97 11.57
N PRO A 184 5.70 -8.70 11.75
CA PRO A 184 6.32 -8.23 13.00
C PRO A 184 5.48 -8.61 14.23
N GLU A 185 6.11 -9.14 15.27
CA GLU A 185 5.43 -9.70 16.45
C GLU A 185 4.50 -8.68 17.15
N ASP A 186 4.90 -7.42 17.20
CA ASP A 186 4.14 -6.34 17.81
C ASP A 186 2.89 -5.99 17.00
N LEU A 187 2.99 -5.99 15.67
CA LEU A 187 1.84 -5.79 14.80
C LEU A 187 0.86 -6.96 14.87
N GLN A 188 1.36 -8.21 14.90
CA GLN A 188 0.52 -9.39 15.13
C GLN A 188 -0.22 -9.30 16.46
N ALA A 189 0.49 -8.93 17.53
CA ALA A 189 -0.10 -8.83 18.86
C ALA A 189 -1.25 -7.80 18.89
N VAL A 190 -1.07 -6.66 18.21
CA VAL A 190 -2.09 -5.61 18.12
C VAL A 190 -3.28 -6.06 17.25
N ALA A 191 -3.03 -6.66 16.08
CA ALA A 191 -4.11 -7.19 15.23
C ALA A 191 -4.94 -8.26 15.94
N LEU A 192 -4.29 -9.17 16.67
CA LEU A 192 -4.95 -10.19 17.47
C LEU A 192 -5.77 -9.59 18.62
N ALA A 193 -5.21 -8.61 19.33
CA ALA A 193 -5.90 -7.94 20.44
C ALA A 193 -7.20 -7.26 19.98
N GLU A 194 -7.16 -6.61 18.82
CA GLU A 194 -8.30 -5.90 18.21
C GLU A 194 -9.18 -6.80 17.35
N ARG A 195 -8.87 -8.11 17.25
CA ARG A 195 -9.59 -9.10 16.44
C ARG A 195 -9.73 -8.69 14.96
N ILE A 196 -8.65 -8.13 14.42
CA ILE A 196 -8.55 -7.73 13.02
C ILE A 196 -7.78 -8.81 12.24
N GLU A 197 -8.39 -9.30 11.17
CA GLU A 197 -7.70 -10.05 10.12
C GLU A 197 -6.82 -9.07 9.34
N LEU A 198 -5.51 -9.17 9.49
CA LEU A 198 -4.55 -8.37 8.74
C LEU A 198 -3.90 -9.23 7.67
N GLU A 199 -4.09 -8.86 6.41
CA GLU A 199 -3.44 -9.51 5.27
C GLU A 199 -2.57 -8.49 4.53
N ILE A 200 -1.30 -8.84 4.31
CA ILE A 200 -0.37 -8.05 3.50
C ILE A 200 -0.05 -8.85 2.24
N ILE A 201 -0.40 -8.29 1.08
CA ILE A 201 -0.29 -8.95 -0.22
C ILE A 201 0.69 -8.16 -1.08
N ILE A 202 1.75 -8.81 -1.55
CA ILE A 202 2.57 -8.25 -2.62
C ILE A 202 2.01 -8.74 -3.97
N ARG A 203 1.74 -7.81 -4.87
CA ARG A 203 1.35 -8.11 -6.25
C ARG A 203 2.43 -7.67 -7.20
N TYR A 204 2.84 -8.55 -8.09
CA TYR A 204 3.87 -8.25 -9.08
C TYR A 204 3.22 -7.93 -10.41
N LEU A 205 3.57 -6.77 -10.97
CA LEU A 205 3.28 -6.45 -12.36
C LEU A 205 4.44 -6.93 -13.21
N HIS A 206 4.18 -7.93 -14.05
CA HIS A 206 5.16 -8.44 -15.00
C HIS A 206 5.34 -7.41 -16.13
N LEU A 207 6.49 -6.75 -16.17
CA LEU A 207 6.72 -5.60 -17.06
C LEU A 207 6.59 -5.93 -18.55
N GLU A 208 6.96 -7.14 -18.96
CA GLU A 208 6.89 -7.54 -20.37
C GLU A 208 5.47 -7.90 -20.84
N THR A 209 4.65 -8.46 -19.95
CA THR A 209 3.34 -9.03 -20.32
C THR A 209 2.18 -8.15 -19.86
N GLY A 210 2.44 -7.18 -18.98
CA GLY A 210 1.42 -6.41 -18.26
C GLY A 210 0.56 -7.26 -17.32
N GLN A 211 0.90 -8.54 -17.11
CA GLN A 211 0.10 -9.41 -16.25
C GLN A 211 0.41 -9.16 -14.78
N ILE A 212 -0.64 -9.01 -13.98
CA ILE A 212 -0.54 -8.98 -12.52
C ILE A 212 -0.65 -10.41 -12.02
N HIS A 213 0.43 -10.93 -11.44
CA HIS A 213 0.40 -12.22 -10.78
C HIS A 213 0.20 -12.00 -9.28
N PRO A 214 -0.87 -12.57 -8.68
CA PRO A 214 -0.87 -12.71 -7.23
C PRO A 214 0.29 -13.61 -6.86
N HIS A 215 1.03 -13.29 -5.78
CA HIS A 215 2.19 -14.09 -5.39
C HIS A 215 1.84 -15.58 -5.40
N SER A 216 0.68 -15.96 -4.84
CA SER A 216 0.08 -17.32 -4.71
C SER A 216 0.01 -18.26 -5.93
N GLN A 217 0.50 -17.86 -7.11
CA GLN A 217 0.55 -18.72 -8.31
C GLN A 217 1.95 -19.29 -8.59
N PHE A 218 2.92 -19.07 -7.70
CA PHE A 218 4.24 -19.70 -7.78
C PHE A 218 4.29 -20.94 -6.87
N PRO A 219 5.17 -21.93 -7.12
CA PRO A 219 5.04 -23.27 -6.54
C PRO A 219 5.22 -23.36 -5.01
N GLU A 220 5.58 -22.26 -4.35
CA GLU A 220 5.84 -22.20 -2.91
C GLU A 220 5.24 -20.90 -2.33
N ASP A 221 3.92 -20.86 -2.12
CA ASP A 221 3.27 -19.65 -1.59
C ASP A 221 2.50 -19.85 -0.30
N VAL A 222 2.87 -18.99 0.65
CA VAL A 222 2.30 -18.84 1.97
C VAL A 222 1.12 -17.86 1.90
N ARG A 223 -0.07 -18.34 2.27
CA ARG A 223 -1.19 -17.49 2.66
C ARG A 223 -1.24 -17.46 4.18
N LEU A 224 -1.09 -16.29 4.79
CA LEU A 224 -1.40 -16.09 6.20
C LEU A 224 -2.79 -15.47 6.31
N ILE A 225 -3.79 -16.34 6.41
CA ILE A 225 -5.08 -15.97 6.96
C ILE A 225 -4.96 -16.21 8.46
N GLN A 226 -4.79 -15.15 9.25
CA GLN A 226 -4.92 -15.26 10.69
C GLN A 226 -6.39 -14.99 11.04
N ASP A 227 -7.18 -16.06 11.09
CA ASP A 227 -8.57 -15.99 11.54
C ASP A 227 -8.59 -15.58 13.02
N ALA A 228 -9.02 -14.35 13.29
CA ALA A 228 -9.37 -13.93 14.64
C ALA A 228 -10.60 -14.73 15.10
N SER A 229 -10.36 -15.81 15.85
CA SER A 229 -11.39 -16.70 16.40
C SER A 229 -11.96 -16.20 17.72
#